data_AF-A0A952XDU0-F1
#
_entry.id   AF-A0A952XDU0-F1
#
_cell.length_a   1.000
_cell.length_b   1.000
_cell.length_c   1.000
_cell.angle_alpha   90.00
_cell.angle_beta   90.00
_cell.angle_gamma   90.00
#
_symmetry.space_group_name_H-M   'P 1'
#
loop_
_entity.id
_entity.type
_entity.pdbx_description
1 polymer ?
#
loop_
_entity_poly.entity_id
_entity_poly.type
_entity_poly.pdbx_seq_one_letter_code
_entity_poly.pdbx_strand_id
1 'polypeptide(L)'
;MRNNKLLASVDLPSQSEVQDRLLHTLGMSDRPMRPSEIYGLLADQFGLSAVQRAARRRDRDEPAWNNRVQFARRRLVDSGDIDNSHRGIWVLTPQGRATELRKRRTREAAYELADQLGL
;
A
#
# COMPACT_ATOMS: atom_id res chain seq x y z
N MET A 1 -23.82 7.47 -6.27
CA MET A 1 -22.76 7.32 -5.25
C MET A 1 -23.14 6.17 -4.33
N ARG A 2 -22.44 5.03 -4.36
CA ARG A 2 -22.81 3.85 -3.56
C ARG A 2 -22.19 3.98 -2.16
N ASN A 3 -23.07 4.12 -1.17
CA ASN A 3 -22.77 4.26 0.24
C ASN A 3 -22.04 3.02 0.79
N ASN A 4 -20.78 3.23 1.18
CA ASN A 4 -19.82 2.25 1.70
C ASN A 4 -20.03 1.98 3.21
N LYS A 5 -21.30 1.84 3.66
CA LYS A 5 -21.66 1.88 5.10
C LYS A 5 -21.77 0.51 5.78
N LEU A 6 -21.05 -0.50 5.28
CA LEU A 6 -20.96 -1.84 5.91
C LEU A 6 -19.51 -2.32 6.12
N LEU A 7 -18.53 -1.42 6.17
CA LEU A 7 -17.13 -1.73 6.48
C LEU A 7 -16.80 -1.83 7.99
N ALA A 8 -17.80 -1.74 8.88
CA ALA A 8 -17.61 -2.13 10.27
C ALA A 8 -17.41 -3.66 10.32
N SER A 9 -16.37 -4.26 10.89
CA SER A 9 -15.64 -3.85 12.10
C SER A 9 -14.20 -4.40 12.13
N VAL A 10 -13.39 -4.10 11.14
CA VAL A 10 -11.95 -4.32 11.25
C VAL A 10 -11.25 -3.04 10.87
N ASP A 11 -10.65 -2.42 11.89
CA ASP A 11 -9.88 -1.19 11.74
C ASP A 11 -8.68 -1.50 10.84
N LEU A 12 -8.75 -1.11 9.57
CA LEU A 12 -7.72 -1.35 8.58
C LEU A 12 -7.19 -0.01 8.09
N PRO A 13 -5.86 0.11 7.87
CA PRO A 13 -5.23 1.33 7.37
C PRO A 13 -5.94 1.86 6.13
N SER A 14 -6.10 3.18 6.04
CA SER A 14 -6.83 3.82 4.96
C SER A 14 -6.25 3.47 3.59
N GLN A 15 -7.09 3.60 2.56
CA GLN A 15 -6.68 3.30 1.18
C GLN A 15 -5.46 4.12 0.72
N SER A 16 -5.35 5.39 1.18
CA SER A 16 -4.24 6.27 0.83
C SER A 16 -2.95 5.83 1.54
N GLU A 17 -3.02 5.48 2.82
CA GLU A 17 -1.86 4.99 3.57
C GLU A 17 -1.31 3.70 2.95
N VAL A 18 -2.20 2.76 2.59
CA VAL A 18 -1.79 1.51 1.93
C VAL A 18 -1.16 1.78 0.57
N GLN A 19 -1.67 2.75 -0.20
CA GLN A 19 -1.09 3.15 -1.47
C GLN A 19 0.31 3.74 -1.31
N ASP A 20 0.49 4.67 -0.39
CA ASP A 20 1.79 5.29 -0.13
C ASP A 20 2.80 4.27 0.39
N ARG A 21 2.37 3.38 1.29
CA ARG A 21 3.25 2.32 1.82
C ARG A 21 3.61 1.28 0.76
N LEU A 22 2.68 0.91 -0.12
CA LEU A 22 2.93 0.01 -1.25
C LEU A 22 3.96 0.61 -2.21
N LEU A 23 3.78 1.88 -2.59
CA LEU A 23 4.70 2.60 -3.46
C LEU A 23 6.12 2.61 -2.86
N HIS A 24 6.24 2.99 -1.59
CA HIS A 24 7.51 3.00 -0.88
C HIS A 24 8.15 1.61 -0.82
N THR A 25 7.38 0.57 -0.47
CA THR A 25 7.88 -0.80 -0.38
C THR A 25 8.43 -1.31 -1.71
N LEU A 26 7.74 -1.04 -2.82
CA LEU A 26 8.24 -1.41 -4.15
C LEU A 26 9.45 -0.56 -4.58
N GLY A 27 9.53 0.70 -4.15
CA GLY A 27 10.67 1.57 -4.44
C GLY A 27 11.96 1.19 -3.71
N MET A 28 11.83 0.60 -2.52
CA MET A 28 12.95 0.06 -1.75
C MET A 28 13.41 -1.33 -2.22
N SER A 29 12.69 -1.96 -3.16
CA SER A 29 13.03 -3.29 -3.69
C SER A 29 13.80 -3.16 -5.01
N ASP A 30 14.93 -3.86 -5.09
CA ASP A 30 15.72 -3.99 -6.33
C ASP A 30 15.21 -5.09 -7.26
N ARG A 31 14.24 -5.89 -6.80
CA ARG A 31 13.62 -6.98 -7.56
C ARG A 31 12.10 -6.82 -7.70
N PRO A 32 11.48 -7.40 -8.73
CA PRO A 32 10.03 -7.56 -8.77
C PRO A 32 9.53 -8.38 -7.57
N MET A 33 8.37 -8.01 -7.04
CA MET A 33 7.77 -8.66 -5.87
C MET A 33 6.46 -9.35 -6.21
N ARG A 34 6.19 -10.51 -5.64
CA ARG A 34 4.93 -11.23 -5.83
C ARG A 34 3.84 -10.64 -4.91
N PRO A 35 2.56 -10.66 -5.33
CA PRO A 35 1.45 -10.18 -4.50
C PRO A 35 1.41 -10.83 -3.10
N SER A 36 1.69 -12.14 -3.02
CA SER A 36 1.67 -12.89 -1.76
C SER A 36 2.75 -12.40 -0.78
N GLU A 37 3.93 -12.01 -1.27
CA GLU A 37 5.00 -11.42 -0.45
C GLU A 37 4.56 -10.03 0.05
N ILE A 38 3.98 -9.22 -0.84
CA ILE A 38 3.55 -7.86 -0.55
C ILE A 38 2.44 -7.82 0.51
N TYR A 39 1.46 -8.73 0.45
CA TYR A 39 0.38 -8.73 1.44
C TYR A 39 0.89 -8.97 2.86
N GLY A 40 1.82 -9.90 3.03
CA GLY A 40 2.45 -10.20 4.32
C GLY A 40 3.29 -9.01 4.79
N LEU A 41 4.20 -8.53 3.94
CA LEU A 41 5.10 -7.43 4.27
C LEU A 41 4.36 -6.15 4.67
N LEU A 42 3.33 -5.75 3.90
CA LEU A 42 2.54 -4.59 4.24
C LEU A 42 1.74 -4.80 5.52
N ALA A 43 1.19 -6.01 5.76
CA ALA A 43 0.48 -6.31 7.01
C ALA A 43 1.42 -6.18 8.22
N ASP A 44 2.67 -6.61 8.09
CA ASP A 44 3.69 -6.49 9.14
C ASP A 44 4.04 -5.00 9.37
N GLN A 45 4.27 -4.22 8.30
CA GLN A 45 4.58 -2.79 8.40
C GLN A 45 3.45 -1.94 9.02
N PHE A 46 2.20 -2.36 8.84
CA PHE A 46 1.03 -1.71 9.47
C PHE A 46 0.68 -2.30 10.84
N GLY A 47 1.40 -3.32 11.33
CA GLY A 47 1.12 -3.93 12.62
C GLY A 47 -0.23 -4.66 12.68
N LEU A 48 -0.71 -5.23 11.57
CA LEU A 48 -2.00 -5.90 11.54
C LEU A 48 -2.00 -7.18 12.37
N SER A 49 -2.96 -7.27 13.30
CA SER A 49 -3.26 -8.47 14.08
C SER A 49 -3.74 -9.64 13.23
N ALA A 50 -3.70 -10.85 13.80
CA ALA A 50 -4.22 -12.06 13.15
C ALA A 50 -5.71 -11.91 12.76
N VAL A 51 -6.52 -11.27 13.62
CA VAL A 51 -7.94 -11.00 13.34
C VAL A 51 -8.08 -10.07 12.13
N GLN A 52 -7.28 -9.00 12.06
CA GLN A 52 -7.29 -8.08 10.92
C GLN A 52 -6.89 -8.75 9.60
N ARG A 53 -5.88 -9.63 9.64
CA ARG A 53 -5.42 -10.39 8.45
C ARG A 53 -6.43 -11.42 7.98
N ALA A 54 -7.15 -12.07 8.90
CA ALA A 54 -8.12 -13.12 8.60
C ALA A 54 -9.52 -12.58 8.26
N ALA A 55 -9.78 -11.30 8.54
CA ALA A 55 -11.06 -10.67 8.30
C ALA A 55 -11.50 -10.78 6.84
N ARG A 56 -12.64 -11.42 6.61
CA ARG A 56 -13.22 -11.61 5.27
C ARG A 56 -14.18 -10.50 4.91
N ARG A 57 -14.41 -10.34 3.61
CA ARG A 57 -15.52 -9.51 3.12
C ARG A 57 -16.84 -10.25 3.33
N ARG A 58 -17.94 -9.49 3.48
CA ARG A 58 -19.29 -10.05 3.70
C ARG A 58 -19.73 -11.02 2.59
N ASP A 59 -19.32 -10.76 1.34
CA ASP A 59 -19.86 -11.42 0.15
C ASP A 59 -18.81 -12.26 -0.62
N ARG A 60 -17.58 -12.37 -0.11
CA ARG A 60 -16.46 -13.06 -0.78
C ARG A 60 -15.55 -13.71 0.26
N ASP A 61 -15.03 -14.89 -0.07
CA ASP A 61 -14.03 -15.59 0.75
C ASP A 61 -12.64 -14.93 0.74
N GLU A 62 -12.45 -13.84 -0.01
CA GLU A 62 -11.20 -13.11 -0.05
C GLU A 62 -11.01 -12.24 1.22
N PRO A 63 -9.82 -12.26 1.85
CA PRO A 63 -9.48 -11.36 2.94
C PRO A 63 -9.65 -9.89 2.55
N ALA A 64 -10.29 -9.12 3.43
CA ALA A 64 -10.53 -7.69 3.24
C ALA A 64 -9.22 -6.92 3.05
N TRP A 65 -8.15 -7.36 3.72
CA TRP A 65 -6.80 -6.80 3.59
C TRP A 65 -6.24 -6.95 2.17
N ASN A 66 -6.26 -8.17 1.60
CA ASN A 66 -5.74 -8.41 0.25
C ASN A 66 -6.45 -7.55 -0.78
N ASN A 67 -7.78 -7.44 -0.66
CA ASN A 67 -8.59 -6.57 -1.48
C ASN A 67 -8.21 -5.08 -1.33
N ARG A 68 -7.92 -4.60 -0.10
CA ARG A 68 -7.44 -3.22 0.15
C ARG A 68 -6.12 -2.95 -0.58
N VAL A 69 -5.17 -3.88 -0.49
CA VAL A 69 -3.87 -3.79 -1.19
C VAL A 69 -4.05 -3.83 -2.71
N GLN A 70 -4.95 -4.67 -3.23
CA GLN A 70 -5.26 -4.73 -4.65
C GLN A 70 -5.85 -3.42 -5.19
N PHE A 71 -6.76 -2.77 -4.44
CA PHE A 71 -7.25 -1.44 -4.81
C PHE A 71 -6.13 -0.39 -4.79
N ALA A 72 -5.16 -0.51 -3.88
CA ALA A 72 -4.04 0.42 -3.80
C ALA A 72 -3.13 0.26 -5.01
N ARG A 73 -2.80 -0.99 -5.34
CA ARG A 73 -2.08 -1.35 -6.55
C ARG A 73 -2.80 -0.86 -7.80
N ARG A 74 -4.13 -1.04 -7.88
CA ARG A 74 -4.92 -0.57 -9.02
C ARG A 74 -4.78 0.93 -9.24
N ARG A 75 -4.83 1.74 -8.17
CA ARG A 75 -4.60 3.19 -8.27
C ARG A 75 -3.20 3.55 -8.75
N LEU A 76 -2.18 2.83 -8.29
CA LEU A 76 -0.80 3.03 -8.76
C LEU A 76 -0.60 2.59 -10.21
N VAL A 77 -1.34 1.59 -10.69
CA VAL A 77 -1.37 1.24 -12.11
C VAL A 77 -2.07 2.33 -12.91
N ASP A 78 -3.22 2.80 -12.44
CA ASP A 78 -4.01 3.84 -13.11
C ASP A 78 -3.24 5.19 -13.19
N SER A 79 -2.35 5.48 -12.22
CA SER A 79 -1.45 6.64 -12.26
C SER A 79 -0.17 6.43 -13.07
N GLY A 80 0.09 5.20 -13.54
CA GLY A 80 1.31 4.85 -14.28
C GLY A 80 2.54 4.59 -13.42
N ASP A 81 2.39 4.49 -12.09
CA ASP A 81 3.50 4.24 -11.16
C ASP A 81 3.88 2.75 -11.06
N ILE A 82 2.94 1.82 -11.28
CA ILE A 82 3.21 0.37 -11.32
C ILE A 82 3.05 -0.17 -12.75
N ASP A 83 4.01 -1.00 -13.17
CA ASP A 83 3.91 -1.76 -14.41
C ASP A 83 2.91 -2.93 -14.26
N ASN A 84 1.96 -3.01 -15.19
CA ASN A 84 0.93 -4.05 -15.25
C ASN A 84 1.06 -4.95 -16.49
N SER A 85 2.15 -4.85 -17.26
CA SER A 85 2.41 -5.71 -18.42
C SER A 85 2.71 -7.15 -18.02
N HIS A 86 3.25 -7.37 -16.82
CA HIS A 86 3.61 -8.69 -16.31
C HIS A 86 2.61 -9.20 -15.26
N ARG A 87 2.13 -10.43 -15.43
CA ARG A 87 1.28 -11.09 -14.43
C ARG A 87 2.13 -11.66 -13.30
N GLY A 88 1.59 -11.63 -12.08
CA GLY A 88 2.19 -12.30 -10.91
C GLY A 88 3.36 -11.58 -10.24
N ILE A 89 3.83 -10.46 -10.81
CA ILE A 89 4.88 -9.61 -10.23
C ILE A 89 4.48 -8.15 -10.28
N TRP A 90 4.87 -7.40 -9.26
CA TRP A 90 4.68 -5.96 -9.15
C TRP A 90 6.04 -5.27 -9.12
N VAL A 91 6.17 -4.23 -9.94
CA VAL A 91 7.38 -3.43 -10.07
C VAL A 91 6.98 -2.00 -10.40
N LEU A 92 7.75 -1.03 -9.93
CA LEU A 92 7.55 0.36 -10.29
C LEU A 92 8.05 0.63 -11.71
N THR A 93 7.33 1.48 -12.42
CA THR A 93 7.83 2.11 -13.65
C THR A 93 8.92 3.14 -13.30
N PRO A 94 9.67 3.68 -14.28
CA PRO A 94 10.55 4.82 -14.04
C PRO A 94 9.82 6.02 -13.40
N GLN A 95 8.58 6.26 -13.80
CA GLN A 95 7.73 7.28 -13.19
C GLN A 95 7.43 6.95 -11.73
N GLY A 96 7.03 5.71 -11.43
CA GLY A 96 6.75 5.27 -10.07
C GLY A 96 7.96 5.44 -9.15
N ARG A 97 9.17 5.11 -9.63
CA ARG A 97 10.42 5.35 -8.89
C ARG A 97 10.66 6.84 -8.62
N ALA A 98 10.40 7.71 -9.60
CA ALA A 98 10.49 9.16 -9.40
C ALA A 98 9.42 9.68 -8.41
N THR A 99 8.20 9.15 -8.46
CA THR A 99 7.11 9.47 -7.52
C THR A 99 7.46 9.04 -6.10
N GLU A 100 8.00 7.83 -5.92
CA GLU A 100 8.46 7.32 -4.64
C GLU A 100 9.58 8.18 -4.07
N LEU A 101 10.62 8.48 -4.87
CA LEU A 101 11.75 9.30 -4.44
C LEU A 101 11.30 10.70 -3.99
N ARG A 102 10.37 11.32 -4.72
CA ARG A 102 9.80 12.62 -4.35
C ARG A 102 9.10 12.54 -2.99
N LYS A 103 8.21 11.56 -2.81
CA LYS A 103 7.48 11.35 -1.54
C LYS A 103 8.42 11.06 -0.38
N ARG A 104 9.46 10.25 -0.61
CA ARG A 104 10.47 9.92 0.40
C ARG A 104 11.22 11.17 0.85
N ARG A 105 11.72 11.98 -0.09
CA ARG A 105 12.39 13.26 0.22
C ARG A 105 11.49 14.23 0.98
N THR A 106 10.23 14.37 0.57
CA THR A 106 9.27 15.22 1.29
C THR A 106 9.06 14.74 2.73
N ARG A 107 8.99 13.42 2.95
CA ARG A 107 8.86 12.85 4.29
C ARG A 107 10.11 13.05 5.14
N GLU A 108 11.29 12.83 4.57
CA GLU A 108 12.59 13.07 5.24
C GLU A 108 12.73 14.53 5.66
N ALA A 109 12.47 15.47 4.75
CA ALA A 109 12.48 16.90 5.07
C ALA A 109 11.47 17.28 6.17
N ALA A 110 10.28 16.66 6.18
CA ALA A 110 9.30 16.91 7.22
C ALA A 110 9.77 16.42 8.60
N TYR A 111 10.47 15.27 8.66
CA TYR A 111 11.06 14.77 9.90
C TYR A 111 12.25 15.61 10.37
N GLU A 112 13.11 16.05 9.47
CA GLU A 112 14.21 16.97 9.79
C GLU A 112 13.69 18.29 10.37
N LEU A 113 12.61 18.84 9.79
CA LEU A 113 11.95 20.04 10.33
C LEU A 113 11.32 19.78 11.70
N ALA A 114 10.69 18.62 11.92
CA ALA A 114 10.11 18.27 13.22
C ALA A 114 11.20 18.18 14.30
N ASP A 115 12.33 17.53 13.99
CA ASP A 115 13.47 17.37 14.89
C ASP A 115 14.11 18.73 15.24
N GLN A 116 14.27 19.62 14.24
CA GLN A 116 14.75 21.00 14.46
C GLN A 116 13.80 21.83 15.34
N LEU A 117 12.51 21.53 15.32
CA LEU A 117 11.48 22.20 16.12
C LEU A 117 11.21 21.51 17.47
N GLY A 118 11.84 20.36 17.74
CA GLY A 118 11.63 19.58 18.96
C GLY A 118 10.23 19.01 19.12
N LEU A 119 9.58 18.62 18.01
CA LEU A 119 8.22 18.06 17.95
C LEU A 119 8.21 16.53 17.83
#